data_AF-A0A7S0RCW0-F1
#
_entry.id   AF-A0A7S0RCW0-F1
#
_cell.length_a   1.000
_cell.length_b   1.000
_cell.length_c   1.000
_cell.angle_alpha   90.00
_cell.angle_beta   90.00
_cell.angle_gamma   90.00
#
_symmetry.space_group_name_H-M   'P 1'
#
loop_
_entity.id
_entity.type
_entity.pdbx_description
1 polymer ?
#
loop_
_entity_poly.entity_id
_entity_poly.type
_entity_poly.pdbx_seq_one_letter_code
_entity_poly.pdbx_strand_id
1 'polypeptide(L)'
;RCVLVAHDWGAAVAWVAAGMYPEVVERLVCLAGPHLGLASKNMTFKQQCMSWYILFFQCPLLPELSFAHTDYAQLGGVFTKGTPIGPVTDSAFTKQDIEWYKHAFARPGVATASINYYRAMVRCITYAPIPSVWRAIKCRLRMPVLAVMAAQDG
;
A
#
# COMPACT_ATOMS: atom_id res chain seq x y z
N ARG A 1 -20.34 -9.90 -10.84
CA ARG A 1 -19.73 -8.56 -10.99
C ARG A 1 -19.77 -7.86 -9.65
N CYS A 2 -18.82 -6.98 -9.34
CA CYS A 2 -18.79 -6.21 -8.09
C CYS A 2 -18.31 -4.78 -8.30
N VAL A 3 -18.62 -3.91 -7.35
CA VAL A 3 -17.91 -2.65 -7.15
C VAL A 3 -16.66 -2.94 -6.32
N LEU A 4 -15.49 -2.69 -6.88
CA LEU A 4 -14.21 -2.92 -6.22
C LEU A 4 -13.71 -1.62 -5.61
N VAL A 5 -13.72 -1.55 -4.28
CA VAL A 5 -13.20 -0.41 -3.50
C VAL A 5 -11.89 -0.84 -2.84
N ALA A 6 -10.84 -0.06 -3.02
CA ALA A 6 -9.51 -0.45 -2.60
C ALA A 6 -8.67 0.73 -2.10
N HIS A 7 -7.80 0.49 -1.13
CA HIS A 7 -6.95 1.49 -0.48
C HIS A 7 -5.48 1.04 -0.48
N ASP A 8 -4.54 1.98 -0.64
CA ASP A 8 -3.09 1.72 -0.54
C ASP A 8 -2.63 0.53 -1.43
N TRP A 9 -1.98 -0.50 -0.88
CA TRP A 9 -1.63 -1.72 -1.62
C TRP A 9 -2.82 -2.44 -2.23
N GLY A 10 -3.99 -2.35 -1.59
CA GLY A 10 -5.23 -2.83 -2.16
C GLY A 10 -5.53 -2.16 -3.49
N ALA A 11 -5.29 -0.85 -3.61
CA ALA A 11 -5.48 -0.12 -4.87
C ALA A 11 -4.46 -0.55 -5.93
N ALA A 12 -3.19 -0.76 -5.55
CA ALA A 12 -2.18 -1.29 -6.45
C ALA A 12 -2.60 -2.65 -7.05
N VAL A 13 -3.17 -3.53 -6.22
CA VAL A 13 -3.74 -4.82 -6.67
C VAL A 13 -4.99 -4.61 -7.51
N ALA A 14 -5.88 -3.71 -7.12
CA ALA A 14 -7.16 -3.46 -7.79
C ALA A 14 -6.98 -2.91 -9.21
N TRP A 15 -5.99 -2.03 -9.45
CA TRP A 15 -5.63 -1.55 -10.78
C TRP A 15 -5.29 -2.70 -11.73
N VAL A 16 -4.46 -3.63 -11.24
CA VAL A 16 -4.06 -4.81 -12.02
C VAL A 16 -5.25 -5.75 -12.22
N ALA A 17 -6.01 -6.02 -11.16
CA ALA A 17 -7.17 -6.91 -11.21
C ALA A 17 -8.24 -6.42 -12.19
N ALA A 18 -8.54 -5.11 -12.19
CA ALA A 18 -9.51 -4.51 -13.12
C ALA A 18 -9.05 -4.56 -14.58
N GLY A 19 -7.73 -4.48 -14.82
CA GLY A 19 -7.16 -4.63 -16.16
C GLY A 19 -7.11 -6.08 -16.64
N MET A 20 -6.90 -7.04 -15.74
CA MET A 20 -6.86 -8.48 -16.06
C MET A 20 -8.25 -9.10 -16.20
N TYR A 21 -9.20 -8.69 -15.35
CA TYR A 21 -10.53 -9.28 -15.24
C TYR A 21 -11.64 -8.23 -15.34
N PRO A 22 -11.71 -7.47 -16.46
CA PRO A 22 -12.71 -6.41 -16.62
C PRO A 22 -14.16 -6.92 -16.60
N GLU A 23 -14.39 -8.22 -16.81
CA GLU A 23 -15.70 -8.86 -16.81
C GLU A 23 -16.31 -9.03 -15.41
N VAL A 24 -15.47 -9.04 -14.35
CA VAL A 24 -15.92 -9.19 -12.97
C VAL A 24 -15.99 -7.87 -12.19
N VAL A 25 -15.30 -6.82 -12.66
CA VAL A 25 -15.29 -5.49 -12.03
C VAL A 25 -16.28 -4.55 -12.74
N GLU A 26 -17.34 -4.15 -12.04
CA GLU A 26 -18.37 -3.25 -12.57
C GLU A 26 -17.99 -1.77 -12.44
N ARG A 27 -17.38 -1.40 -11.31
CA ARG A 27 -16.85 -0.06 -11.01
C ARG A 27 -15.63 -0.20 -10.13
N LEU A 28 -14.66 0.70 -10.28
CA LEU A 28 -13.44 0.73 -9.50
C LEU A 28 -13.34 2.03 -8.70
N VAL A 29 -13.07 1.91 -7.40
CA VAL A 29 -12.76 3.04 -6.52
C VAL A 29 -11.40 2.80 -5.87
N CYS A 30 -10.44 3.67 -6.12
CA CYS A 30 -9.10 3.61 -5.53
C CYS A 30 -8.87 4.80 -4.61
N LEU A 31 -8.49 4.52 -3.36
CA LEU A 31 -8.22 5.48 -2.30
C LEU A 31 -6.71 5.48 -2.00
N ALA A 32 -6.06 6.65 -1.95
CA ALA A 32 -4.64 6.79 -1.55
C ALA A 32 -3.70 5.80 -2.26
N GLY A 33 -3.91 5.60 -3.57
CA GLY A 33 -3.31 4.51 -4.32
C GLY A 33 -3.22 4.85 -5.80
N PRO A 34 -2.21 5.63 -6.22
CA PRO A 34 -2.11 6.11 -7.58
C PRO A 34 -1.95 4.94 -8.55
N HIS A 35 -2.45 5.12 -9.77
CA HIS A 35 -2.21 4.17 -10.84
C HIS A 35 -0.70 3.99 -11.04
N LEU A 36 -0.20 2.74 -10.98
CA LEU A 36 1.22 2.43 -10.91
C LEU A 36 2.05 3.07 -12.04
N GLY A 37 1.50 3.11 -13.26
CA GLY A 37 2.16 3.76 -14.41
C GLY A 37 2.23 5.29 -14.37
N LEU A 38 1.42 5.94 -13.53
CA LEU A 38 1.45 7.40 -13.29
C LEU A 38 2.31 7.73 -12.07
N ALA A 39 2.25 6.91 -11.02
CA ALA A 39 3.04 7.07 -9.80
C ALA A 39 4.55 7.14 -10.12
N SER A 40 5.04 6.25 -10.97
CA SER A 40 6.46 6.20 -11.34
C SER A 40 6.95 7.42 -12.12
N LYS A 41 6.05 8.21 -12.72
CA LYS A 41 6.41 9.37 -13.54
C LYS A 41 6.38 10.70 -12.78
N ASN A 42 5.62 10.77 -11.69
CA ASN A 42 5.32 12.01 -10.98
C ASN A 42 5.90 12.06 -9.56
N MET A 43 6.81 11.15 -9.22
CA MET A 43 7.36 11.01 -7.87
C MET A 43 8.38 12.11 -7.57
N THR A 44 8.03 13.03 -6.67
CA THR A 44 8.91 14.14 -6.26
C THR A 44 10.12 13.63 -5.47
N PHE A 45 11.20 14.42 -5.39
CA PHE A 45 12.36 14.08 -4.56
C PHE A 45 11.98 13.89 -3.08
N LYS A 46 11.09 14.75 -2.57
CA LYS A 46 10.53 14.61 -1.22
C LYS A 46 9.84 13.24 -1.06
N GLN A 47 9.02 12.82 -2.02
CA GLN A 47 8.37 11.51 -1.98
C GLN A 47 9.37 10.36 -2.01
N GLN A 48 10.45 10.49 -2.77
CA GLN A 48 11.53 9.49 -2.82
C GLN A 48 12.21 9.35 -1.46
N CYS A 49 12.52 10.46 -0.80
CA CYS A 49 13.08 10.45 0.55
C CYS A 49 12.11 9.84 1.58
N MET A 50 10.81 10.18 1.50
CA MET A 50 9.78 9.60 2.38
C MET A 50 9.60 8.09 2.14
N SER A 51 9.91 7.60 0.94
CA SER A 51 9.81 6.19 0.56
C SER A 51 11.03 5.34 0.94
N TRP A 52 11.91 5.82 1.82
CA TRP A 52 13.10 5.09 2.28
C TRP A 52 12.77 3.70 2.85
N TYR A 53 11.58 3.56 3.45
CA TYR A 53 11.12 2.32 4.06
C TYR A 53 10.98 1.17 3.05
N ILE A 54 10.76 1.47 1.77
CA ILE A 54 10.69 0.45 0.70
C ILE A 54 12.02 -0.30 0.60
N LEU A 55 13.15 0.42 0.74
CA LEU A 55 14.50 -0.16 0.73
C LEU A 55 14.77 -0.93 2.01
N PHE A 56 14.40 -0.38 3.17
CA PHE A 56 14.51 -1.06 4.46
C PHE A 56 13.77 -2.41 4.45
N PHE A 57 12.58 -2.46 3.86
CA PHE A 57 11.77 -3.68 3.73
C PHE A 57 12.36 -4.75 2.81
N GLN A 58 13.40 -4.44 2.02
CA GLN A 58 14.13 -5.45 1.25
C GLN A 58 15.10 -6.27 2.11
N CYS A 59 15.50 -5.77 3.29
CA CYS A 59 16.39 -6.49 4.18
C CYS A 59 15.72 -7.77 4.70
N PRO A 60 16.44 -8.92 4.70
CA PRO A 60 15.91 -10.16 5.24
C PRO A 60 15.83 -10.07 6.77
N LEU A 61 14.67 -10.40 7.34
CA LEU A 61 14.37 -10.51 8.77
C LEU A 61 14.48 -9.21 9.60
N LEU A 62 15.32 -8.25 9.21
CA LEU A 62 15.52 -7.00 9.95
C LEU A 62 14.21 -6.22 10.17
N PRO A 63 13.35 -6.00 9.16
CA PRO A 63 12.09 -5.32 9.37
C PRO A 63 11.17 -6.08 10.33
N GLU A 64 11.01 -7.40 10.14
CA GLU A 64 10.18 -8.25 10.99
C GLU A 64 10.62 -8.21 12.45
N LEU A 65 11.94 -8.32 12.70
CA LEU A 65 12.52 -8.24 14.04
C LEU A 65 12.37 -6.84 14.64
N SER A 66 12.54 -5.78 13.83
CA SER A 66 12.42 -4.41 14.30
C SER A 66 11.01 -4.08 14.80
N PHE A 67 9.97 -4.65 14.17
CA PHE A 67 8.60 -4.52 14.62
C PHE A 67 8.35 -5.29 15.91
N ALA A 68 8.83 -6.53 16.00
CA ALA A 68 8.62 -7.36 17.18
C ALA A 68 9.36 -6.83 18.43
N HIS A 69 10.57 -6.30 18.26
CA HIS A 69 11.41 -5.83 19.36
C HIS A 69 10.85 -4.59 20.09
N THR A 70 9.96 -3.84 19.43
CA THR A 70 9.41 -2.57 19.92
C THR A 70 7.92 -2.66 20.24
N ASP A 71 7.37 -3.88 20.41
CA ASP A 71 5.92 -4.09 20.56
C ASP A 71 5.12 -3.40 19.45
N TYR A 72 5.62 -3.47 18.22
CA TYR A 72 5.01 -2.87 17.05
C TYR A 72 4.75 -1.35 17.20
N ALA A 73 5.54 -0.64 18.02
CA ALA A 73 5.37 0.79 18.28
C ALA A 73 5.46 1.64 16.99
N GLN A 74 6.26 1.20 16.01
CA GLN A 74 6.35 1.87 14.71
C GLN A 74 5.00 1.83 13.97
N LEU A 75 4.23 0.74 14.11
CA LEU A 75 2.88 0.64 13.56
C LEU A 75 1.93 1.61 14.27
N GLY A 76 2.05 1.74 15.59
CA GLY A 76 1.30 2.74 16.37
C GLY A 76 1.55 4.17 15.91
N GLY A 77 2.79 4.48 15.51
CA GLY A 77 3.16 5.78 14.94
C GLY A 77 2.36 6.15 13.68
N VAL A 78 2.02 5.18 12.82
CA VAL A 78 1.21 5.40 11.61
C VAL A 78 -0.23 5.84 11.94
N PHE A 79 -0.73 5.42 13.09
CA PHE A 79 -2.09 5.74 13.55
C PHE A 79 -2.13 6.92 14.54
N THR A 80 -0.98 7.54 14.83
CA THR A 80 -0.85 8.60 15.83
C THR A 80 -0.65 9.96 15.16
N LYS A 81 -1.51 10.94 15.47
CA LYS A 81 -1.35 12.31 14.96
C LYS A 81 -0.02 12.92 15.41
N GLY A 82 0.55 13.77 14.56
CA GLY A 82 1.81 14.46 14.84
C GLY A 82 3.05 13.66 14.44
N THR A 83 2.87 12.44 13.94
CA THR A 83 3.93 11.72 13.22
C THR A 83 3.91 12.09 11.73
N PRO A 84 5.02 11.89 10.99
CA PRO A 84 5.11 12.27 9.58
C PRO A 84 4.08 11.60 8.65
N ILE A 85 3.53 10.44 9.05
CA ILE A 85 2.61 9.63 8.27
C ILE A 85 1.30 9.33 9.04
N GLY A 86 1.07 10.10 10.11
CA GLY A 86 -0.10 9.96 10.98
C GLY A 86 -1.35 10.63 10.41
N PRO A 87 -2.52 10.39 11.01
CA PRO A 87 -3.75 11.06 10.63
C PRO A 87 -3.69 12.57 10.92
N VAL A 88 -4.39 13.36 10.10
CA VAL A 88 -4.60 14.80 10.34
C VAL A 88 -5.58 15.04 11.50
N THR A 89 -6.55 14.14 11.67
CA THR A 89 -7.62 14.24 12.66
C THR A 89 -7.27 13.50 13.95
N ASP A 90 -7.41 14.17 15.11
CA ASP A 90 -7.07 13.60 16.43
C ASP A 90 -7.96 12.42 16.84
N SER A 91 -9.19 12.36 16.33
CA SER A 91 -10.16 11.32 16.67
C SER A 91 -10.23 10.19 15.66
N ALA A 92 -9.26 10.08 14.74
CA ALA A 92 -9.27 9.06 13.71
C ALA A 92 -9.09 7.63 14.27
N PHE A 93 -8.26 7.50 15.31
CA PHE A 93 -7.98 6.22 15.97
C PHE A 93 -7.94 6.39 17.47
N THR A 94 -8.64 5.52 18.18
CA THR A 94 -8.51 5.39 19.63
C THR A 94 -7.26 4.57 19.98
N LYS A 95 -6.79 4.67 21.22
CA LYS A 95 -5.71 3.78 21.71
C LYS A 95 -6.09 2.31 21.57
N GLN A 96 -7.36 1.97 21.75
CA GLN A 96 -7.85 0.61 21.61
C GLN A 96 -7.76 0.12 20.16
N ASP A 97 -8.08 0.97 19.18
CA ASP A 97 -7.93 0.62 17.75
C ASP A 97 -6.47 0.29 17.42
N ILE A 98 -5.53 1.10 17.92
CA ILE A 98 -4.09 0.89 17.71
C ILE A 98 -3.65 -0.47 18.27
N GLU A 99 -4.10 -0.83 19.47
CA GLU A 99 -3.78 -2.14 20.06
C GLU A 99 -4.38 -3.29 19.25
N TRP A 100 -5.58 -3.14 18.68
CA TRP A 100 -6.13 -4.14 17.76
C TRP A 100 -5.28 -4.30 16.50
N TYR A 101 -4.78 -3.21 15.92
CA TYR A 101 -3.88 -3.26 14.76
C TYR A 101 -2.55 -3.95 15.11
N LYS A 102 -1.93 -3.61 16.25
CA LYS A 102 -0.72 -4.28 16.73
C LYS A 102 -0.95 -5.77 16.90
N HIS A 103 -2.03 -6.16 17.59
CA HIS A 103 -2.36 -7.57 17.81
C HIS A 103 -2.57 -8.32 16.49
N ALA A 104 -3.28 -7.71 15.52
CA ALA A 104 -3.48 -8.31 14.21
C ALA A 104 -2.14 -8.50 13.46
N PHE A 105 -1.25 -7.51 13.53
CA PHE A 105 0.06 -7.54 12.87
C PHE A 105 1.06 -8.48 13.56
N ALA A 106 0.90 -8.70 14.86
CA ALA A 106 1.71 -9.61 15.67
C ALA A 106 1.42 -11.09 15.43
N ARG A 107 0.31 -11.42 14.76
CA ARG A 107 -0.02 -12.81 14.44
C ARG A 107 1.10 -13.46 13.60
N PRO A 108 1.45 -14.73 13.87
CA PRO A 108 2.53 -15.42 13.16
C PRO A 108 2.40 -15.29 11.64
N GLY A 109 3.45 -14.81 10.99
CA GLY A 109 3.53 -14.66 9.53
C GLY A 109 2.89 -13.38 8.95
N VAL A 110 2.10 -12.62 9.71
CA VAL A 110 1.41 -11.42 9.18
C VAL A 110 2.40 -10.32 8.83
N ALA A 111 3.32 -9.97 9.74
CA ALA A 111 4.34 -8.95 9.47
C ALA A 111 5.13 -9.26 8.18
N THR A 112 5.59 -10.50 8.03
CA THR A 112 6.29 -10.97 6.83
C THR A 112 5.40 -10.86 5.58
N ALA A 113 4.14 -11.27 5.66
CA ALA A 113 3.21 -11.18 4.54
C ALA A 113 2.95 -9.73 4.11
N SER A 114 2.78 -8.81 5.07
CA SER A 114 2.62 -7.39 4.80
C SER A 114 3.88 -6.78 4.15
N ILE A 115 5.06 -7.09 4.67
CA ILE A 115 6.35 -6.63 4.11
C ILE A 115 6.57 -7.19 2.69
N ASN A 116 6.07 -8.40 2.41
CA ASN A 116 6.27 -9.05 1.12
C ASN A 116 5.61 -8.31 -0.06
N TYR A 117 4.62 -7.44 0.15
CA TYR A 117 4.12 -6.55 -0.89
C TYR A 117 5.22 -5.63 -1.44
N TYR A 118 6.00 -5.02 -0.55
CA TYR A 118 7.13 -4.16 -0.92
C TYR A 118 8.26 -4.94 -1.61
N ARG A 119 8.57 -6.15 -1.11
CA ARG A 119 9.56 -7.05 -1.73
C ARG A 119 9.13 -7.50 -3.13
N ALA A 120 7.84 -7.84 -3.29
CA ALA A 120 7.27 -8.24 -4.57
C ALA A 120 7.25 -7.09 -5.58
N MET A 121 6.94 -5.88 -5.15
CA MET A 121 7.00 -4.70 -6.02
C MET A 121 8.40 -4.47 -6.57
N VAL A 122 9.44 -4.45 -5.72
CA VAL A 122 10.83 -4.26 -6.18
C VAL A 122 11.21 -5.37 -7.15
N ARG A 123 10.91 -6.64 -6.81
CA ARG A 123 11.11 -7.79 -7.72
C ARG A 123 10.44 -7.60 -9.08
N CYS A 124 9.18 -7.21 -9.09
CA CYS A 124 8.37 -7.06 -10.31
C CYS A 124 8.83 -5.88 -11.18
N ILE A 125 9.43 -4.85 -10.59
CA ILE A 125 9.91 -3.67 -11.32
C ILE A 125 11.34 -3.85 -11.84
N THR A 126 12.19 -4.62 -11.15
CA THR A 126 13.63 -4.63 -11.42
C THR A 126 14.11 -5.85 -12.22
N TYR A 127 13.93 -7.08 -11.72
CA TYR A 127 14.61 -8.26 -12.28
C TYR A 127 13.71 -9.48 -12.53
N ALA A 128 12.45 -9.46 -12.12
CA ALA A 128 11.48 -10.52 -12.41
C ALA A 128 10.12 -9.92 -12.81
N PRO A 129 10.04 -9.15 -13.92
CA PRO A 129 8.79 -8.53 -14.35
C PRO A 129 7.78 -9.60 -14.79
N ILE A 130 6.53 -9.40 -14.40
CA ILE A 130 5.41 -10.27 -14.80
C ILE A 130 4.70 -9.63 -16.00
N PRO A 131 4.85 -10.13 -17.24
CA PRO A 131 4.36 -9.44 -18.43
C PRO A 131 2.85 -9.19 -18.43
N SER A 132 2.07 -10.10 -17.83
CA SER A 132 0.62 -9.97 -17.72
C SER A 132 0.21 -8.81 -16.81
N VAL A 133 0.93 -8.57 -15.72
CA VAL A 133 0.73 -7.42 -14.82
C VAL A 133 0.99 -6.11 -15.56
N TRP A 134 2.11 -6.02 -16.29
CA TRP A 134 2.45 -4.82 -17.07
C TRP A 134 1.45 -4.55 -18.19
N ARG A 135 0.93 -5.60 -18.84
CA ARG A 135 -0.12 -5.46 -19.85
C ARG A 135 -1.40 -4.93 -19.24
N ALA A 136 -1.80 -5.43 -18.07
CA ALA A 136 -2.98 -4.98 -17.35
C ALA A 136 -2.86 -3.51 -16.92
N ILE A 137 -1.70 -3.10 -16.37
CA ILE A 137 -1.45 -1.70 -15.99
C ILE A 137 -1.49 -0.75 -17.21
N LYS A 138 -1.08 -1.23 -18.40
CA LYS A 138 -1.09 -0.41 -19.62
C LYS A 138 -2.44 -0.40 -20.34
N CYS A 139 -3.36 -1.29 -19.98
CA CYS A 139 -4.62 -1.40 -20.70
C CYS A 139 -5.59 -0.27 -20.31
N ARG A 140 -6.45 0.12 -21.26
CA ARG A 140 -7.54 1.03 -20.95
C ARG A 140 -8.63 0.26 -20.21
N LEU A 141 -8.90 0.69 -18.98
CA LEU A 141 -9.98 0.14 -18.17
C LEU A 141 -11.34 0.37 -18.84
N ARG A 142 -12.21 -0.64 -18.77
CA ARG A 142 -13.53 -0.68 -19.44
C ARG A 142 -14.68 -0.22 -18.55
N MET A 143 -14.43 -0.08 -17.25
CA MET A 143 -15.40 0.33 -16.25
C MET A 143 -15.18 1.80 -15.83
N PRO A 144 -16.20 2.46 -15.26
CA PRO A 144 -16.02 3.72 -14.55
C PRO A 144 -15.03 3.58 -13.40
N VAL A 145 -14.17 4.59 -13.25
CA VAL A 145 -13.11 4.64 -12.24
C VAL A 145 -13.21 5.94 -11.45
N LEU A 146 -13.20 5.84 -10.12
CA LEU A 146 -13.05 6.96 -9.20
C LEU A 146 -11.72 6.82 -8.47
N ALA A 147 -10.84 7.79 -8.60
CA ALA A 147 -9.62 7.90 -7.81
C ALA A 147 -9.78 9.02 -6.77
N VAL A 148 -9.56 8.70 -5.50
CA VAL A 148 -9.65 9.64 -4.39
C VAL A 148 -8.28 9.73 -3.72
N MET A 149 -7.71 10.93 -3.73
CA MET A 149 -6.42 11.21 -3.12
C MET A 149 -6.61 12.31 -2.07
N ALA A 150 -6.00 12.13 -0.90
CA ALA A 150 -5.97 13.19 0.09
C ALA A 150 -5.01 14.30 -0.37
N ALA A 151 -5.37 15.56 -0.16
CA ALA A 151 -4.48 16.68 -0.48
C ALA A 151 -3.23 16.71 0.42
N GLN A 152 -3.28 16.05 1.58
CA GLN A 152 -2.21 15.98 2.57
C GLN A 152 -1.67 14.54 2.72
N ASP A 153 -1.64 13.79 1.62
CA ASP A 153 -1.02 12.46 1.59
C ASP A 153 0.52 12.61 1.66
N GLY A 154 1.16 11.76 2.47
CA GLY A 154 2.56 11.90 2.92
C GLY A 154 3.63 11.35 1.98
#